data_AF-A0A387HFL7-F1
#
_entry.id   AF-A0A387HFL7-F1
#
_cell.length_a   1.000
_cell.length_b   1.000
_cell.length_c   1.000
_cell.angle_alpha   90.00
_cell.angle_beta   90.00
_cell.angle_gamma   90.00
#
_symmetry.space_group_name_H-M   'P 1'
#
loop_
_entity.id
_entity.type
_entity.pdbx_description
1 polymer ?
#
loop_
_entity_poly.entity_id
_entity_poly.type
_entity_poly.pdbx_seq_one_letter_code
_entity_poly.pdbx_strand_id
1 'polypeptide(L)'
;MGGTETEDLYRKAGLEVHGRYGGAEGPTVEEAFRVVVNIETEPSMKISRRTGDAAEAVGRMWLHRALERGLFGSEGEFLVAGGLTDGWIRVRITPATDISRLIQNDGNIQLLARSVGGDKISAIDVEGDYFWLVDEPYPNQAIG
;
A
#
# COMPACT_ATOMS: atom_id res chain seq x y z
N MET A 1 -1.85 25.59 -5.34
CA MET A 1 -2.78 24.49 -5.00
C MET A 1 -1.97 23.49 -4.20
N GLY A 2 -2.14 23.48 -2.87
CA GLY A 2 -1.42 22.56 -1.98
C GLY A 2 -2.04 21.17 -2.06
N GLY A 3 -1.20 20.13 -2.08
CA GLY A 3 -1.68 18.76 -1.95
C GLY A 3 -2.38 18.54 -0.60
N THR A 4 -3.11 17.44 -0.48
CA THR A 4 -3.59 17.00 0.83
C THR A 4 -2.42 16.52 1.68
N GLU A 5 -2.54 16.54 3.02
CA GLU A 5 -1.51 16.03 3.93
C GLU A 5 -1.05 14.61 3.55
N THR A 6 -1.97 13.77 3.09
CA THR A 6 -1.67 12.41 2.61
C THR A 6 -0.82 12.40 1.33
N GLU A 7 -1.09 13.27 0.37
CA GLU A 7 -0.25 13.39 -0.84
C GLU A 7 1.17 13.87 -0.48
N ASP A 8 1.29 14.83 0.43
CA ASP A 8 2.59 15.33 0.86
C ASP A 8 3.40 14.27 1.63
N LEU A 9 2.73 13.39 2.38
CA LEU A 9 3.36 12.21 2.98
C LEU A 9 3.94 11.29 1.91
N TYR A 10 3.19 10.98 0.85
CA TYR A 10 3.69 10.15 -0.25
C TYR A 10 4.84 10.80 -1.01
N ARG A 11 4.79 12.12 -1.25
CA ARG A 11 5.92 12.87 -1.83
C ARG A 11 7.17 12.78 -0.96
N LYS A 12 7.02 12.92 0.36
CA LYS A 12 8.13 12.79 1.33
C LYS A 12 8.75 11.39 1.34
N ALA A 13 7.94 10.36 1.09
CA ALA A 13 8.39 9.00 0.86
C ALA A 13 9.06 8.77 -0.50
N GLY A 14 9.24 9.82 -1.31
CA GLY A 14 9.92 9.74 -2.60
C GLY A 14 9.05 9.13 -3.70
N LEU A 15 7.74 9.11 -3.53
CA LEU A 15 6.80 8.80 -4.61
C LEU A 15 6.52 10.05 -5.43
N GLU A 16 6.41 9.88 -6.74
CA GLU A 16 5.85 10.93 -7.59
C GLU A 16 4.32 10.84 -7.53
N VAL A 17 3.66 11.93 -7.12
CA VAL A 17 2.20 11.97 -6.93
C VAL A 17 1.53 12.65 -8.11
N HIS A 18 0.62 11.94 -8.78
CA HIS A 18 -0.18 12.47 -9.90
C HIS A 18 -1.55 13.01 -9.47
N GLY A 19 -1.94 12.79 -8.20
CA GLY A 19 -3.18 13.26 -7.60
C GLY A 19 -4.26 12.20 -7.51
N ARG A 20 -5.48 12.60 -7.14
CA ARG A 20 -6.63 11.69 -6.98
C ARG A 20 -6.97 10.94 -8.27
N TYR A 21 -7.22 9.65 -8.14
CA TYR A 21 -7.64 8.78 -9.23
C TYR A 21 -9.17 8.76 -9.33
N GLY A 22 -9.70 9.13 -10.50
CA GLY A 22 -11.13 9.17 -10.78
C GLY A 22 -11.66 8.00 -11.63
N GLY A 23 -10.83 7.01 -11.93
CA GLY A 23 -11.25 5.82 -12.69
C GLY A 23 -12.10 4.87 -11.84
N ALA A 24 -12.87 4.02 -12.52
CA ALA A 24 -13.81 3.07 -11.90
C ALA A 24 -13.31 1.62 -11.93
N GLU A 25 -12.09 1.38 -12.44
CA GLU A 25 -11.48 0.06 -12.55
C GLU A 25 -11.06 -0.45 -11.18
N GLY A 26 -11.45 -1.68 -10.83
CA GLY A 26 -11.05 -2.34 -9.60
C GLY A 26 -11.84 -1.92 -8.36
N PRO A 27 -11.36 -2.32 -7.17
CA PRO A 27 -12.02 -2.02 -5.92
C PRO A 27 -11.87 -0.54 -5.54
N THR A 28 -12.88 -0.02 -4.86
CA THR A 28 -12.76 1.19 -4.04
C THR A 28 -11.77 0.98 -2.89
N VAL A 29 -11.33 2.07 -2.25
CA VAL A 29 -10.46 1.97 -1.05
C VAL A 29 -11.17 1.19 0.05
N GLU A 30 -12.47 1.39 0.23
CA GLU A 30 -13.26 0.66 1.22
C GLU A 30 -13.31 -0.85 0.94
N GLU A 31 -13.55 -1.24 -0.30
CA GLU A 31 -13.56 -2.66 -0.69
C GLU A 31 -12.18 -3.30 -0.52
N ALA A 32 -11.11 -2.62 -0.93
CA ALA A 32 -9.75 -3.11 -0.75
C ALA A 32 -9.36 -3.18 0.73
N PHE A 33 -9.77 -2.21 1.54
CA PHE A 33 -9.56 -2.22 2.98
C PHE A 33 -10.26 -3.43 3.61
N ARG A 34 -11.52 -3.69 3.26
CA ARG A 34 -12.26 -4.88 3.74
C ARG A 34 -11.58 -6.19 3.36
N VAL A 35 -10.95 -6.27 2.19
CA VAL A 35 -10.15 -7.45 1.81
C VAL A 35 -8.95 -7.62 2.74
N VAL A 36 -8.24 -6.54 3.07
CA VAL A 36 -7.03 -6.62 3.91
C VAL A 36 -7.34 -6.90 5.37
N VAL A 37 -8.39 -6.30 5.94
CA VAL A 37 -8.76 -6.47 7.36
C VAL A 37 -9.73 -7.64 7.61
N ASN A 38 -10.03 -8.46 6.60
CA ASN A 38 -10.85 -9.65 6.79
C ASN A 38 -10.14 -10.63 7.73
N ILE A 39 -10.88 -11.22 8.66
CA ILE A 39 -10.37 -12.20 9.64
C ILE A 39 -9.72 -13.44 8.98
N GLU A 40 -10.11 -13.77 7.75
CA GLU A 40 -9.54 -14.88 6.98
C GLU A 40 -8.27 -14.50 6.21
N THR A 41 -7.93 -13.21 6.16
CA THR A 41 -6.76 -12.73 5.43
C THR A 41 -5.49 -13.08 6.19
N GLU A 42 -4.70 -13.97 5.61
CA GLU A 42 -3.38 -14.32 6.12
C GLU A 42 -2.31 -13.40 5.52
N PRO A 43 -1.33 -12.96 6.32
CA PRO A 43 -0.26 -12.16 5.79
C PRO A 43 0.66 -13.05 4.97
N SER A 44 1.01 -12.58 3.79
CA SER A 44 2.05 -13.19 2.97
C SER A 44 3.43 -13.14 3.65
N MET A 45 3.64 -12.19 4.56
CA MET A 45 4.86 -12.08 5.35
C MET A 45 4.60 -11.35 6.68
N LYS A 46 5.29 -11.78 7.74
CA LYS A 46 5.29 -11.14 9.06
C LYS A 46 6.69 -10.67 9.40
N ILE A 47 6.84 -9.41 9.81
CA ILE A 47 8.12 -8.83 10.24
C ILE A 47 7.96 -8.30 11.66
N SER A 48 8.84 -8.73 12.57
CA SER A 48 8.76 -8.31 13.98
C SER A 48 9.12 -6.84 14.14
N ARG A 49 8.24 -6.08 14.78
CA ARG A 49 8.41 -4.66 15.14
C ARG A 49 9.40 -4.44 16.28
N ARG A 50 9.85 -5.52 16.94
CA ARG A 50 10.81 -5.46 18.06
C ARG A 50 12.27 -5.24 17.59
N THR A 51 12.50 -5.22 16.28
CA THR A 51 13.81 -4.97 15.67
C THR A 51 13.96 -3.47 15.37
N GLY A 52 15.17 -2.93 15.53
CA GLY A 52 15.42 -1.49 15.35
C GLY A 52 15.26 -1.00 13.90
N ASP A 53 15.28 -1.92 12.94
CA ASP A 53 15.19 -1.67 11.50
C ASP A 53 13.88 -2.17 10.87
N ALA A 54 12.87 -2.52 11.68
CA ALA A 54 11.62 -3.12 11.22
C ALA A 54 10.91 -2.31 10.11
N ALA A 55 10.89 -0.98 10.23
CA ALA A 55 10.26 -0.08 9.27
C ALA A 55 10.97 -0.09 7.90
N GLU A 56 12.29 -0.13 7.89
CA GLU A 56 13.06 -0.24 6.66
C GLU A 56 12.91 -1.64 6.03
N ALA A 57 12.94 -2.68 6.87
CA ALA A 57 12.78 -4.06 6.43
C ALA A 57 11.40 -4.28 5.77
N VAL A 58 10.31 -3.83 6.40
CA VAL A 58 8.96 -3.95 5.83
C VAL A 58 8.81 -3.13 4.56
N GLY A 59 9.35 -1.91 4.51
CA GLY A 59 9.29 -1.08 3.31
C GLY A 59 10.01 -1.70 2.11
N ARG A 60 11.22 -2.24 2.31
CA ARG A 60 11.97 -2.95 1.25
C ARG A 60 11.25 -4.22 0.80
N MET A 61 10.73 -5.01 1.75
CA MET A 61 10.02 -6.24 1.41
C MET A 61 8.72 -5.97 0.67
N TRP A 62 7.98 -4.93 1.05
CA TRP A 62 6.78 -4.53 0.34
C TRP A 62 7.09 -4.11 -1.09
N LEU A 63 8.11 -3.26 -1.31
CA LEU A 63 8.51 -2.85 -2.66
C LEU A 63 8.90 -4.03 -3.55
N HIS A 64 9.68 -4.97 -2.99
CA HIS A 64 10.09 -6.17 -3.72
C HIS A 64 8.89 -7.03 -4.13
N ARG A 65 7.98 -7.30 -3.19
CA ARG A 65 6.79 -8.13 -3.43
C ARG A 65 5.80 -7.46 -4.39
N ALA A 66 5.58 -6.16 -4.22
CA ALA A 66 4.76 -5.37 -5.12
C ALA A 66 5.26 -5.45 -6.57
N LEU A 67 6.59 -5.41 -6.77
CA LEU A 67 7.20 -5.61 -8.08
C LEU A 67 6.99 -7.05 -8.59
N GLU A 68 7.31 -8.07 -7.79
CA GLU A 68 7.17 -9.48 -8.18
C GLU A 68 5.74 -9.86 -8.58
N ARG A 69 4.74 -9.26 -7.92
CA ARG A 69 3.31 -9.52 -8.18
C ARG A 69 2.71 -8.66 -9.28
N GLY A 70 3.48 -7.75 -9.88
CA GLY A 70 3.00 -6.85 -10.92
C GLY A 70 2.00 -5.81 -10.42
N LEU A 71 2.16 -5.31 -9.19
CA LEU A 71 1.36 -4.20 -8.66
C LEU A 71 1.59 -2.92 -9.48
N PHE A 72 2.83 -2.72 -9.91
CA PHE A 72 3.23 -1.54 -10.67
C PHE A 72 2.95 -1.72 -12.17
N GLY A 73 2.40 -0.68 -12.80
CA GLY A 73 2.33 -0.58 -14.25
C GLY A 73 3.71 -0.48 -14.90
N SER A 74 3.74 -0.44 -16.23
CA SER A 74 5.00 -0.44 -17.01
C SER A 74 5.93 0.73 -16.68
N GLU A 75 5.38 1.87 -16.25
CA GLU A 75 6.16 3.04 -15.86
C GLU A 75 6.35 3.15 -14.34
N GLY A 76 5.98 2.13 -13.56
CA GLY A 76 6.07 2.13 -12.10
C GLY A 76 4.85 2.72 -11.40
N GLU A 77 3.75 2.95 -12.12
CA GLU A 77 2.54 3.58 -11.59
C GLU A 77 1.64 2.61 -10.83
N PHE A 78 1.00 3.10 -9.78
CA PHE A 78 0.04 2.34 -8.98
C PHE A 78 -0.83 3.30 -8.17
N LEU A 79 -1.75 2.75 -7.39
CA LEU A 79 -2.65 3.53 -6.57
C LEU A 79 -2.39 3.27 -5.09
N VAL A 80 -2.40 4.33 -4.29
CA VAL A 80 -2.32 4.28 -2.82
C VAL A 80 -3.56 4.92 -2.21
N ALA A 81 -3.97 4.44 -1.05
CA ALA A 81 -5.12 5.01 -0.37
C ALA A 81 -4.82 6.44 0.11
N GLY A 82 -5.66 7.40 -0.27
CA GLY A 82 -5.69 8.74 0.32
C GLY A 82 -6.42 8.80 1.65
N GLY A 83 -7.18 7.75 1.96
CA GLY A 83 -8.16 7.66 3.03
C GLY A 83 -9.46 7.03 2.49
N LEU A 84 -10.34 6.56 3.38
CA LEU A 84 -11.62 5.96 2.96
C LEU A 84 -12.50 6.95 2.18
N THR A 85 -12.49 8.23 2.57
CA THR A 85 -13.27 9.30 1.93
C THR A 85 -12.56 9.92 0.74
N ASP A 86 -11.22 9.99 0.77
CA ASP A 86 -10.40 10.63 -0.25
C ASP A 86 -10.14 9.73 -1.47
N GLY A 87 -10.41 8.43 -1.34
CA GLY A 87 -10.28 7.47 -2.42
C GLY A 87 -8.82 7.18 -2.77
N TRP A 88 -8.61 6.76 -4.01
CA TRP A 88 -7.30 6.39 -4.52
C TRP A 88 -6.50 7.62 -4.96
N ILE A 89 -5.19 7.62 -4.70
CA ILE A 89 -4.24 8.58 -5.23
C ILE A 89 -3.33 7.83 -6.19
N ARG A 90 -3.18 8.34 -7.42
CA ARG A 90 -2.24 7.80 -8.39
C ARG A 90 -0.84 8.29 -8.08
N VAL A 91 0.08 7.34 -7.99
CA VAL A 91 1.49 7.57 -7.69
C VAL A 91 2.38 6.74 -8.61
N ARG A 92 3.66 7.07 -8.64
CA ARG A 92 4.69 6.34 -9.37
C ARG A 92 5.92 6.14 -8.51
N ILE A 93 6.48 4.94 -8.52
CA ILE A 93 7.76 4.67 -7.86
C ILE A 93 8.89 5.45 -8.56
N THR A 94 9.87 5.87 -7.78
CA THR A 94 11.07 6.57 -8.26
C THR A 94 12.31 5.95 -7.61
N PRO A 95 13.52 6.26 -8.08
CA PRO A 95 14.76 5.84 -7.41
C PRO A 95 14.89 6.34 -5.95
N ALA A 96 14.13 7.37 -5.57
CA ALA A 96 14.11 7.91 -4.22
C ALA A 96 13.01 7.30 -3.32
N THR A 97 12.20 6.38 -3.85
CA THR A 97 11.09 5.78 -3.10
C THR A 97 11.60 4.97 -1.92
N ASP A 98 11.09 5.33 -0.73
CA ASP A 98 11.43 4.73 0.55
C ASP A 98 10.17 4.68 1.42
N ILE A 99 9.53 3.51 1.43
CA ILE A 99 8.26 3.26 2.14
C ILE A 99 8.41 3.40 3.65
N SER A 100 9.62 3.22 4.20
CA SER A 100 9.86 3.40 5.63
C SER A 100 9.56 4.83 6.11
N ARG A 101 9.59 5.80 5.19
CA ARG A 101 9.27 7.21 5.48
C ARG A 101 7.78 7.49 5.68
N LEU A 102 6.92 6.50 5.42
CA LEU A 102 5.51 6.53 5.78
C LEU A 102 5.28 6.21 7.27
N ILE A 103 6.35 5.98 8.04
CA ILE A 103 6.27 5.76 9.47
C ILE A 103 5.54 6.91 10.18
N GLN A 104 4.57 6.53 11.00
CA GLN A 104 3.75 7.42 11.82
C GLN A 104 4.43 7.68 13.17
N ASN A 105 3.85 8.59 13.96
CA ASN A 105 4.40 8.99 15.26
C ASN A 105 4.47 7.84 16.28
N ASP A 106 3.66 6.80 16.11
CA ASP A 106 3.63 5.59 16.94
C ASP A 106 4.58 4.48 16.44
N GLY A 107 5.36 4.77 15.39
CA GLY A 107 6.29 3.83 14.76
C GLY A 107 5.62 2.86 13.78
N ASN A 108 4.34 3.02 13.48
CA ASN A 108 3.61 2.17 12.55
C ASN A 108 3.71 2.65 11.11
N ILE A 109 3.60 1.71 10.18
CA ILE A 109 3.39 1.99 8.77
C ILE A 109 2.07 1.31 8.41
N GLN A 110 1.14 2.09 7.88
CA GLN A 110 -0.09 1.58 7.28
C GLN A 110 -0.11 2.06 5.85
N LEU A 111 -0.21 1.10 4.93
CA LEU A 111 -0.22 1.36 3.51
C LEU A 111 -1.24 0.43 2.89
N LEU A 112 -2.14 0.98 2.09
CA LEU A 112 -3.03 0.21 1.24
C LEU A 112 -2.80 0.66 -0.19
N ALA A 113 -2.49 -0.30 -1.06
CA ALA A 113 -2.17 -0.05 -2.44
C ALA A 113 -2.85 -1.05 -3.37
N ARG A 114 -3.02 -0.65 -4.63
CA ARG A 114 -3.49 -1.54 -5.69
C ARG A 114 -2.87 -1.22 -7.05
N SER A 115 -2.93 -2.18 -7.96
CA SER A 115 -2.64 -1.93 -9.37
C SER A 115 -3.64 -0.94 -9.97
N VAL A 116 -3.23 -0.18 -10.97
CA VAL A 116 -4.14 0.73 -11.71
C VAL A 116 -5.28 -0.06 -12.35
N GLY A 117 -4.98 -1.24 -12.91
CA GLY A 117 -5.97 -2.16 -13.47
C GLY A 117 -6.93 -2.77 -12.44
N GLY A 118 -6.61 -2.68 -11.14
CA GLY A 118 -7.52 -3.05 -10.07
C GLY A 118 -7.57 -4.53 -9.71
N ASP A 119 -6.65 -5.32 -10.23
CA ASP A 119 -6.61 -6.78 -10.11
C ASP A 119 -5.61 -7.30 -9.05
N LYS A 120 -4.88 -6.38 -8.42
CA LYS A 120 -3.88 -6.66 -7.38
C LYS A 120 -4.06 -5.68 -6.23
N ILE A 121 -4.13 -6.20 -5.01
CA ILE A 121 -4.10 -5.43 -3.76
C ILE A 121 -2.83 -5.81 -3.01
N SER A 122 -2.16 -4.82 -2.42
CA SER A 122 -1.06 -5.03 -1.51
C SER A 122 -1.14 -4.04 -0.35
N ALA A 123 -0.82 -4.48 0.86
CA ALA A 123 -0.89 -3.64 2.03
C ALA A 123 0.23 -3.94 3.03
N ILE A 124 0.53 -2.93 3.84
CA ILE A 124 1.24 -3.06 5.11
C ILE A 124 0.23 -2.71 6.20
N ASP A 125 0.06 -3.60 7.16
CA ASP A 125 -0.73 -3.35 8.36
C ASP A 125 0.03 -3.78 9.62
N VAL A 126 -0.49 -3.42 10.78
CA VAL A 126 0.10 -3.72 12.08
C VAL A 126 -0.84 -4.60 12.88
N GLU A 127 -0.38 -5.82 13.15
CA GLU A 127 -1.10 -6.80 13.95
C GLU A 127 -0.23 -7.24 15.14
N GLY A 128 -0.58 -6.72 16.32
CA GLY A 128 0.21 -6.86 17.53
C GLY A 128 1.65 -6.34 17.36
N ASP A 129 2.63 -7.20 17.60
CA ASP A 129 4.07 -6.88 17.51
C ASP A 129 4.67 -7.07 16.11
N TYR A 130 3.84 -7.22 15.07
CA TYR A 130 4.29 -7.51 13.72
C TYR A 130 3.75 -6.52 12.70
N PHE A 131 4.59 -6.15 11.74
CA PHE A 131 4.12 -5.69 10.44
C PHE A 131 3.67 -6.89 9.63
N TRP A 132 2.48 -6.80 9.07
CA TRP A 132 1.90 -7.77 8.16
C TRP A 132 1.95 -7.21 6.76
N LEU A 133 2.50 -7.98 5.82
CA LEU A 133 2.35 -7.70 4.40
C LEU A 133 1.23 -8.56 3.86
N VAL A 134 0.21 -7.94 3.30
CA VAL A 134 -0.94 -8.62 2.69
C VAL A 134 -0.88 -8.41 1.18
N ASP A 135 -1.18 -9.46 0.43
CA ASP A 135 -0.99 -9.52 -1.01
C ASP A 135 -2.11 -10.35 -1.64
N GLU A 136 -3.16 -9.69 -2.13
CA GLU A 136 -4.38 -10.37 -2.61
C GLU A 136 -4.64 -10.07 -4.10
N PRO A 137 -5.11 -11.06 -4.89
CA PRO A 137 -5.75 -10.77 -6.16
C PRO A 137 -7.12 -10.12 -5.96
N TYR A 138 -7.61 -9.38 -6.95
CA TYR A 138 -8.98 -8.85 -6.94
C TYR A 138 -9.71 -9.04 -8.29
N PRO A 139 -11.01 -9.41 -8.30
CA PRO A 139 -11.81 -9.83 -7.15
C PRO A 139 -11.19 -11.07 -6.50
N ASN A 140 -11.17 -11.10 -5.15
CA ASN A 140 -10.68 -12.27 -4.44
C ASN A 140 -11.62 -13.42 -4.81
N GLN A 141 -11.11 -14.45 -5.48
CA GLN A 141 -11.88 -15.65 -5.76
C GLN A 141 -12.04 -16.38 -4.43
N ALA A 142 -13.04 -15.98 -3.64
CA ALA A 142 -13.56 -16.82 -2.58
C ALA A 142 -13.93 -18.14 -3.25
N ILE A 143 -13.20 -19.20 -2.90
CA ILE A 143 -13.54 -20.56 -3.30
C ILE A 143 -14.90 -20.79 -2.63
N GLY A 144 -15.95 -20.94 -3.45
CA GLY A 144 -17.33 -21.08 -3.00
C GLY A 144 -17.60 -22.34 -2.21
#